data_AF-A0ABD4ZXB1-F1
#
_entry.id   AF-A0ABD4ZXB1-F1
#
_cell.length_a   1.000
_cell.length_b   1.000
_cell.length_c   1.000
_cell.angle_alpha   90.00
_cell.angle_beta   90.00
_cell.angle_gamma   90.00
#
_symmetry.space_group_name_H-M   'P 1'
#
loop_
_entity.id
_entity.type
_entity.pdbx_description
1 polymer ?
#
loop_
_entity_poly.entity_id
_entity_poly.type
_entity_poly.pdbx_seq_one_letter_code
_entity_poly.pdbx_strand_id
1 'polypeptide(L)'
;MPQTYYEEFSRLPKDKMAQKMEDMTFAYNETRVPKKHYKKLLDMAQEEIIESSVELNLIDTYYRMIEQLKKANPKWLFQALLCIDQGIKPNSIKADEYQALELTWHKFNDDKKAKSIDKQWLDYFESIKVNGAFYSFTEREDD
;
A
#
# COMPACT_ATOMS: atom_id res chain seq x y z
N MET A 1 32.88 18.61 18.59
CA MET A 1 31.63 18.69 17.81
C MET A 1 30.47 18.76 18.79
N PRO A 2 29.45 19.62 18.59
CA PRO A 2 28.30 19.68 19.48
C PRO A 2 27.55 18.34 19.42
N GLN A 3 27.19 17.79 20.57
CA GLN A 3 26.37 16.58 20.67
C GLN A 3 25.02 16.84 20.01
N THR A 4 24.62 15.95 19.11
CA THR A 4 23.30 16.02 18.48
C THR A 4 22.23 15.49 19.43
N TYR A 5 21.00 16.00 19.33
CA TYR A 5 19.87 15.51 20.11
C TYR A 5 19.64 13.99 19.93
N TYR A 6 19.95 13.48 18.73
CA TYR A 6 19.92 12.05 18.41
C TYR A 6 20.89 11.23 19.27
N GLU A 7 22.13 11.71 19.47
CA GLU A 7 23.13 11.02 20.31
C GLU A 7 22.73 11.00 21.78
N GLU A 8 22.06 12.04 22.28
CA GLU A 8 21.52 12.06 23.63
C GLU A 8 20.33 11.09 23.76
N PHE A 9 19.41 11.11 22.79
CA PHE A 9 18.21 10.27 22.78
C PHE A 9 18.55 8.77 22.71
N SER A 10 19.48 8.38 21.83
CA SER A 10 19.89 6.99 21.62
C SER A 10 20.55 6.33 22.85
N ARG A 11 21.04 7.12 23.80
CA ARG A 11 21.64 6.64 25.06
C ARG A 11 20.64 6.47 26.21
N LEU A 12 19.38 6.87 26.01
CA LEU A 12 18.37 6.80 27.06
C LEU A 12 17.87 5.37 27.30
N PRO A 13 17.47 5.02 28.54
CA PRO A 13 16.67 3.82 28.77
C PRO A 13 15.34 3.88 28.00
N LYS A 14 14.83 2.74 27.54
CA LYS A 14 13.58 2.66 26.75
C LYS A 14 12.40 3.41 27.37
N ASP A 15 12.26 3.37 28.70
CA ASP A 15 11.20 4.08 29.41
C ASP A 15 11.31 5.61 29.27
N LYS A 16 12.54 6.14 29.29
CA LYS A 16 12.79 7.57 29.06
C LYS A 16 12.68 7.95 27.58
N MET A 17 13.07 7.06 26.67
CA MET A 17 12.83 7.23 25.23
C MET A 17 11.34 7.36 24.95
N ALA A 18 10.52 6.44 25.48
CA ALA A 18 9.07 6.46 25.30
C ALA A 18 8.42 7.74 25.85
N GLN A 19 8.91 8.26 26.98
CA GLN A 19 8.44 9.55 27.51
C GLN A 19 8.81 10.70 26.58
N LYS A 20 10.08 10.79 26.13
CA LYS A 20 10.49 11.84 25.20
C LYS A 20 9.72 11.75 23.87
N MET A 21 9.35 10.57 23.41
CA MET A 21 8.50 10.39 22.22
C MET A 21 7.09 10.95 22.44
N GLU A 22 6.46 10.67 23.58
CA GLU A 22 5.18 11.28 23.97
C GLU A 22 5.28 12.81 24.01
N ASP A 23 6.33 13.36 24.62
CA ASP A 23 6.54 14.81 24.71
C ASP A 23 6.75 15.44 23.31
N MET A 24 7.53 14.79 22.44
CA MET A 24 7.74 15.22 21.05
C MET A 24 6.45 15.16 20.23
N THR A 25 5.62 14.14 20.44
CA THR A 25 4.32 14.01 19.77
C THR A 25 3.32 15.04 20.29
N PHE A 26 3.33 15.35 21.58
CA PHE A 26 2.54 16.45 22.13
C PHE A 26 2.97 17.81 21.56
N ALA A 27 4.27 18.03 21.32
CA ALA A 27 4.74 19.24 20.65
C ALA A 27 4.20 19.37 19.21
N TYR A 28 3.78 18.27 18.59
CA TYR A 28 3.07 18.27 17.31
C TYR A 28 1.56 18.40 17.54
N ASN A 29 1.04 19.62 17.46
CA ASN A 29 -0.41 19.92 17.55
C ASN A 29 -1.11 19.34 18.80
N GLU A 30 -0.41 19.27 19.94
CA GLU A 30 -0.94 18.72 21.20
C GLU A 30 -1.43 17.26 21.07
N THR A 31 -0.91 16.53 20.09
CA THR A 31 -1.29 15.13 19.82
C THR A 31 -0.90 14.26 21.02
N ARG A 32 -1.88 13.55 21.59
CA ARG A 32 -1.67 12.68 22.76
C ARG A 32 -1.57 11.22 22.36
N VAL A 33 -0.35 10.71 22.33
CA VAL A 33 -0.09 9.27 22.21
C VAL A 33 0.55 8.80 23.52
N PRO A 34 -0.12 7.92 24.29
CA PRO A 34 0.36 7.54 25.62
C PRO A 34 1.75 6.89 25.59
N LYS A 35 2.62 7.23 26.54
CA LYS A 35 3.94 6.59 26.73
C LYS A 35 3.93 5.06 26.59
N LYS A 36 2.89 4.40 27.12
CA LYS A 36 2.74 2.93 27.07
C LYS A 36 2.76 2.40 25.63
N HIS A 37 2.21 3.14 24.67
CA HIS A 37 2.25 2.79 23.25
C HIS A 37 3.69 2.76 22.73
N TYR A 38 4.45 3.83 22.91
CA TYR A 38 5.85 3.90 22.48
C TYR A 38 6.73 2.87 23.17
N LYS A 39 6.50 2.62 24.47
CA LYS A 39 7.23 1.58 25.20
C LYS A 39 7.00 0.20 24.59
N LYS A 40 5.74 -0.13 24.28
CA LYS A 40 5.40 -1.38 23.57
C LYS A 40 6.14 -1.47 22.23
N LEU A 41 6.17 -0.39 21.44
CA LEU A 41 6.88 -0.38 20.15
C LEU A 41 8.40 -0.60 20.31
N LEU A 42 9.02 0.03 21.29
CA LEU A 42 10.45 -0.14 21.59
C LEU A 42 10.80 -1.52 22.17
N ASP A 43 9.79 -2.25 22.64
CA ASP A 43 9.90 -3.60 23.17
C ASP A 43 9.58 -4.70 22.15
N MET A 44 9.05 -4.35 20.96
CA MET A 44 8.81 -5.32 19.88
C MET A 44 10.13 -5.98 19.46
N ALA A 45 10.15 -7.31 19.49
CA ALA A 45 11.29 -8.09 19.02
C ALA A 45 11.39 -8.01 17.49
N GLN A 46 12.59 -8.13 16.94
CA GLN A 46 12.78 -8.14 15.48
C GLN A 46 11.95 -9.24 14.79
N GLU A 47 11.64 -10.34 15.48
CA GLU A 47 10.84 -11.45 14.95
C GLU A 47 9.39 -11.06 14.63
N GLU A 48 8.77 -10.14 15.39
CA GLU A 48 7.42 -9.61 15.07
C GLU A 48 7.44 -8.68 13.84
N ILE A 49 8.60 -8.12 13.46
CA ILE A 49 8.78 -7.36 12.22
C ILE A 49 8.84 -8.29 10.99
N ILE A 50 9.17 -9.58 11.19
CA ILE A 50 9.36 -10.56 10.10
C ILE A 50 8.03 -10.95 9.45
N GLU A 51 6.92 -10.99 10.18
CA GLU A 51 5.61 -11.34 9.60
C GLU A 51 5.20 -10.37 8.48
N SER A 52 5.38 -9.06 8.70
CA SER A 52 5.20 -8.05 7.65
C SER A 52 6.21 -8.18 6.50
N SER A 53 7.40 -8.73 6.77
CA SER A 53 8.42 -8.95 5.74
C SER A 53 8.07 -10.11 4.79
N VAL A 54 7.39 -11.17 5.27
CA VAL A 54 7.02 -12.31 4.40
C VAL A 54 5.95 -11.91 3.39
N GLU A 55 4.91 -11.22 3.84
CA GLU A 55 3.84 -10.74 2.95
C GLU A 55 4.39 -9.80 1.86
N LEU A 56 5.28 -8.88 2.22
CA LEU A 56 5.92 -7.99 1.26
C LEU A 56 6.80 -8.74 0.25
N ASN A 57 7.49 -9.81 0.68
CA ASN A 57 8.29 -10.65 -0.23
C ASN A 57 7.40 -11.39 -1.25
N LEU A 58 6.22 -11.85 -0.82
CA LEU A 58 5.25 -12.47 -1.73
C LEU A 58 4.71 -11.42 -2.71
N ILE A 59 4.33 -10.23 -2.24
CA ILE A 59 3.89 -9.12 -3.09
C ILE A 59 4.98 -8.74 -4.11
N ASP A 60 6.24 -8.62 -3.69
CA ASP A 60 7.37 -8.33 -4.59
C ASP A 60 7.52 -9.40 -5.67
N THR A 61 7.31 -10.68 -5.31
CA THR A 61 7.34 -11.79 -6.26
C THR A 61 6.24 -11.63 -7.33
N TYR A 62 5.00 -11.35 -6.92
CA TYR A 62 3.90 -11.09 -7.85
C TYR A 62 4.17 -9.84 -8.70
N TYR A 63 4.66 -8.76 -8.10
CA TYR A 63 5.01 -7.52 -8.79
C TYR A 63 6.00 -7.78 -9.92
N ARG A 64 7.11 -8.48 -9.63
CA ARG A 64 8.13 -8.80 -10.65
C ARG A 64 7.57 -9.64 -11.79
N MET A 65 6.75 -10.63 -11.46
CA MET A 65 6.11 -11.48 -12.48
C MET A 65 5.20 -10.64 -13.39
N ILE A 66 4.31 -9.83 -12.82
CA ILE A 66 3.39 -8.97 -13.58
C ILE A 66 4.17 -7.91 -14.39
N GLU A 67 5.22 -7.34 -13.82
CA GLU A 67 6.08 -6.37 -14.51
C GLU A 67 6.76 -7.00 -15.73
N GLN A 68 7.28 -8.22 -15.60
CA GLN A 68 7.85 -8.99 -16.71
C GLN A 68 6.82 -9.25 -17.81
N LEU A 69 5.61 -9.71 -17.45
CA LEU A 69 4.53 -9.93 -18.41
C LEU A 69 4.14 -8.63 -19.14
N LYS A 70 4.06 -7.52 -18.42
CA LYS A 70 3.76 -6.20 -18.98
C LYS A 70 4.82 -5.74 -19.98
N LYS A 71 6.10 -5.95 -19.67
CA LYS A 71 7.23 -5.63 -20.56
C LYS A 71 7.24 -6.52 -21.80
N ALA A 72 6.90 -7.80 -21.65
CA ALA A 72 6.88 -8.76 -22.75
C ALA A 72 5.70 -8.51 -23.71
N ASN A 73 4.48 -8.41 -23.18
CA ASN A 73 3.30 -8.12 -23.99
C ASN A 73 2.20 -7.44 -23.14
N PRO A 74 2.09 -6.10 -23.19
CA PRO A 74 1.12 -5.37 -22.38
C PRO A 74 -0.33 -5.65 -22.78
N LYS A 75 -0.59 -5.96 -24.06
CA LYS A 75 -1.92 -6.31 -24.56
C LYS A 75 -2.41 -7.61 -23.94
N TRP A 76 -1.59 -8.66 -23.94
CA TRP A 76 -2.00 -9.95 -23.38
C TRP A 76 -2.22 -9.89 -21.88
N LEU A 77 -1.36 -9.17 -21.15
CA LEU A 77 -1.58 -8.95 -19.73
C LEU A 77 -2.92 -8.23 -19.49
N PHE A 78 -3.20 -7.15 -20.23
CA PHE A 78 -4.45 -6.41 -20.10
C PHE A 78 -5.68 -7.29 -20.40
N GLN A 79 -5.69 -7.99 -21.53
CA GLN A 79 -6.81 -8.85 -21.92
C GLN A 79 -7.00 -10.03 -20.94
N ALA A 80 -5.92 -10.57 -20.39
CA ALA A 80 -6.00 -11.61 -19.36
C ALA A 80 -6.64 -11.09 -18.06
N LEU A 81 -6.23 -9.91 -17.58
CA LEU A 81 -6.85 -9.27 -16.41
C LEU A 81 -8.33 -8.97 -16.66
N LEU A 82 -8.68 -8.46 -17.85
CA LEU A 82 -10.06 -8.22 -18.22
C LEU A 82 -10.90 -9.50 -18.26
N CYS A 83 -10.33 -10.60 -18.75
CA CYS A 83 -10.98 -11.92 -18.71
C CYS A 83 -11.25 -12.39 -17.28
N ILE A 84 -10.29 -12.19 -16.37
CA ILE A 84 -10.44 -12.54 -14.95
C ILE A 84 -11.59 -11.75 -14.33
N ASP A 85 -11.61 -10.42 -14.51
CA ASP A 85 -12.64 -9.56 -13.92
C ASP A 85 -14.04 -9.80 -14.49
N GLN A 86 -14.13 -10.18 -15.76
CA GLN A 86 -15.41 -10.53 -16.42
C GLN A 86 -15.81 -12.00 -16.21
N GLY A 87 -14.96 -12.84 -15.62
CA GLY A 87 -15.20 -14.28 -15.50
C GLY A 87 -15.18 -15.04 -16.84
N ILE A 88 -14.56 -14.47 -17.88
CA ILE A 88 -14.44 -15.07 -19.22
C ILE A 88 -13.23 -16.00 -19.24
N LYS A 89 -13.40 -17.22 -19.76
CA LYS A 89 -12.29 -18.16 -19.93
C LYS A 89 -11.77 -18.07 -21.37
N PRO A 90 -10.47 -17.76 -21.60
CA PRO A 90 -9.92 -17.63 -22.95
C PRO A 90 -10.07 -18.88 -23.83
N ASN A 91 -10.08 -20.07 -23.22
CA ASN A 91 -10.23 -21.34 -23.94
C ASN A 91 -11.67 -21.62 -24.43
N SER A 92 -12.65 -20.84 -23.98
CA SER A 92 -14.06 -20.96 -24.38
C SER A 92 -14.63 -19.62 -24.81
N ILE A 93 -13.78 -18.70 -25.28
CA ILE A 93 -14.18 -17.34 -25.64
C ILE A 93 -15.03 -17.34 -26.92
N LYS A 94 -16.10 -16.55 -26.92
CA LYS A 94 -16.96 -16.34 -28.08
C LYS A 94 -16.43 -15.24 -29.00
N ALA A 95 -16.95 -15.18 -30.22
CA ALA A 95 -16.50 -14.22 -31.23
C ALA A 95 -16.76 -12.76 -30.82
N ASP A 96 -17.90 -12.48 -30.18
CA ASP A 96 -18.28 -11.18 -29.65
C ASP A 96 -17.40 -10.77 -28.46
N GLU A 97 -17.13 -11.70 -27.54
CA GLU A 97 -16.20 -11.48 -26.41
C GLU A 97 -14.78 -11.19 -26.91
N TYR A 98 -14.30 -11.93 -27.90
CA TYR A 98 -12.98 -11.69 -28.51
C TYR A 98 -12.92 -10.31 -29.17
N GLN A 99 -13.95 -9.93 -29.94
CA GLN A 99 -14.02 -8.60 -30.55
C GLN A 99 -14.04 -7.50 -29.47
N ALA A 100 -14.77 -7.70 -28.38
CA ALA A 100 -14.80 -6.77 -27.26
C ALA A 100 -13.42 -6.63 -26.59
N LEU A 101 -12.66 -7.72 -26.40
CA LEU A 101 -11.30 -7.67 -25.89
C LEU A 101 -10.37 -6.82 -26.76
N GLU A 102 -10.47 -6.96 -28.08
CA GLU A 102 -9.65 -6.22 -29.03
C GLU A 102 -9.96 -4.71 -29.01
N LEU A 103 -11.24 -4.36 -29.14
CA LEU A 103 -11.67 -2.96 -29.15
C LEU A 103 -11.40 -2.26 -27.81
N THR A 104 -11.56 -2.97 -26.69
CA THR A 104 -11.26 -2.44 -25.36
C THR A 104 -9.77 -2.17 -25.19
N TRP A 105 -8.91 -3.09 -25.66
CA TRP A 105 -7.46 -2.86 -25.66
C TRP A 105 -7.07 -1.63 -26.47
N HIS A 106 -7.62 -1.46 -27.68
CA HIS A 106 -7.34 -0.29 -28.50
C HIS A 106 -7.68 1.01 -27.76
N LYS A 107 -8.87 1.08 -27.17
CA LYS A 107 -9.29 2.24 -26.38
C LYS A 107 -8.37 2.49 -25.17
N PHE A 108 -7.98 1.43 -24.44
CA PHE A 108 -7.10 1.53 -23.28
C PHE A 108 -5.70 2.02 -23.67
N ASN A 109 -5.15 1.50 -24.76
CA ASN A 109 -3.81 1.84 -25.23
C ASN A 109 -3.73 3.29 -25.79
N ASP A 110 -4.82 3.81 -26.32
CA ASP A 110 -4.90 5.18 -26.81
C ASP A 110 -5.03 6.20 -25.65
N ASP A 111 -5.55 5.78 -24.50
CA ASP A 111 -5.66 6.63 -23.31
C ASP A 111 -4.36 6.67 -22.50
N LYS A 112 -3.59 7.75 -22.70
CA LYS A 112 -2.33 8.01 -21.98
C LYS A 112 -2.48 8.15 -20.46
N LYS A 113 -3.69 8.34 -19.94
CA LYS A 113 -3.97 8.45 -18.50
C LYS A 113 -4.42 7.13 -17.90
N ALA A 114 -4.78 6.14 -18.72
CA ALA A 114 -5.30 4.87 -18.24
C ALA A 114 -4.30 4.18 -17.31
N LYS A 115 -4.82 3.68 -16.19
CA LYS A 115 -4.05 2.94 -15.17
C LYS A 115 -4.51 1.50 -15.16
N SER A 116 -3.62 0.62 -14.72
CA SER A 116 -3.91 -0.82 -14.58
C SER A 116 -4.87 -1.14 -13.42
N ILE A 117 -5.04 -0.20 -12.48
CA ILE A 117 -5.95 -0.30 -11.35
C ILE A 117 -6.98 0.83 -11.47
N ASP A 118 -8.23 0.54 -11.13
CA ASP A 118 -9.30 1.54 -11.13
C ASP A 118 -8.95 2.72 -10.22
N LYS A 119 -9.35 3.92 -10.65
CA LYS A 119 -9.09 5.17 -9.95
C LYS A 119 -9.62 5.16 -8.52
N GLN A 120 -10.77 4.52 -8.25
CA GLN A 120 -11.35 4.47 -6.90
C GLN A 120 -10.40 3.83 -5.88
N TRP A 121 -9.67 2.78 -6.27
CA TRP A 121 -8.76 2.07 -5.37
C TRP A 121 -7.44 2.80 -5.21
N LEU A 122 -6.98 3.47 -6.26
CA LEU A 122 -5.81 4.36 -6.19
C LEU A 122 -6.08 5.54 -5.26
N ASP A 123 -7.25 6.16 -5.39
CA ASP A 123 -7.70 7.27 -4.54
C ASP A 123 -7.86 6.79 -3.09
N TYR A 124 -8.45 5.61 -2.87
CA TYR A 124 -8.56 5.02 -1.53
C TYR A 124 -7.19 4.73 -0.89
N PHE A 125 -6.27 4.12 -1.63
CA PHE A 125 -4.90 3.90 -1.17
C PHE A 125 -4.20 5.21 -0.79
N GLU A 126 -4.32 6.23 -1.64
CA GLU A 126 -3.71 7.54 -1.38
C GLU A 126 -4.32 8.20 -0.13
N SER A 127 -5.63 8.10 0.05
CA SER A 127 -6.33 8.62 1.23
C SER A 127 -5.80 8.00 2.52
N ILE A 128 -5.60 6.67 2.55
CA ILE A 128 -5.03 5.97 3.71
C ILE A 128 -3.57 6.36 3.92
N LYS A 129 -2.78 6.45 2.84
CA LYS A 129 -1.36 6.80 2.91
C LYS A 129 -1.15 8.21 3.49
N VAL A 130 -2.00 9.17 3.12
CA VAL A 130 -1.89 10.57 3.54
C VAL A 130 -2.52 10.79 4.92
N ASN A 131 -3.71 10.23 5.17
CA ASN A 131 -4.50 10.54 6.36
C ASN A 131 -4.38 9.49 7.47
N GLY A 132 -3.84 8.31 7.18
CA GLY A 132 -3.86 7.16 8.08
C GLY A 132 -5.19 6.40 8.06
N ALA A 133 -5.16 5.13 8.45
CA ALA A 133 -6.31 4.23 8.34
C ALA A 133 -7.49 4.64 9.24
N PHE A 134 -7.23 5.28 10.39
CA PHE A 134 -8.27 5.63 11.37
C PHE A 134 -9.36 6.57 10.81
N TYR A 135 -8.99 7.52 9.95
CA TYR A 135 -9.95 8.44 9.32
C TYR A 135 -10.70 7.81 8.14
N SER A 136 -10.17 6.75 7.53
CA SER A 136 -10.83 6.03 6.43
C SER A 136 -11.94 5.07 6.88
N PHE A 137 -12.10 4.85 8.19
CA PHE A 137 -13.17 4.02 8.77
C PHE A 137 -14.30 4.83 9.41
N THR A 138 -14.09 6.13 9.70
CA THR A 138 -15.06 6.97 10.40
C THR A 138 -16.10 7.62 9.48
N GLU A 139 -15.84 7.74 8.17
CA GLU A 139 -16.84 8.20 7.18
C GLU A 139 -17.90 7.14 6.80
N ARG A 140 -17.94 5.97 7.46
CA ARG A 140 -18.88 4.88 7.12
C ARG A 140 -19.99 4.64 8.16
N GLU A 141 -20.06 5.42 9.24
CA GLU A 141 -21.12 5.28 10.26
C GLU A 141 -22.26 6.29 10.12
N ASP A 142 -22.18 7.24 9.18
CA ASP A 142 -23.21 8.25 8.93
C ASP A 142 -23.78 8.17 7.50
N ASP A 143 -24.30 7.00 7.10
CA ASP A 143 -25.23 6.84 5.95
C ASP A 143 -26.39 5.88 6.31
#